data_AF-A0A2A6C7R0-F1
#
_entry.id   AF-A0A2A6C7R0-F1
#
_cell.length_a   1.000
_cell.length_b   1.000
_cell.length_c   1.000
_cell.angle_alpha   90.00
_cell.angle_beta   90.00
_cell.angle_gamma   90.00
#
_symmetry.space_group_name_H-M   'P 1'
#
loop_
_entity.id
_entity.type
_entity.pdbx_description
1 polymer ?
#
loop_
_entity_poly.entity_id
_entity_poly.type
_entity_poly.pdbx_seq_one_letter_code
_entity_poly.pdbx_strand_id
1 'polypeptide(L)'
;MSAISSRFSKLNISKTGGSSREVACLSQLECLPHELLLKIVEYVPEAVLELRLTSRMLKSLVDESSRTKATLPIVEKMRIFVGTKVVKCFAPDIALYVPKCKSKLFKLRIKLSRTKLKKDLEKLLKTNSARHNVYRLRFKILVENEGALNCLRPTLGNRVEKVMLTGCEDSTAVASVSRLLDGIHIEQLSLFVTRLSEDVDIHLLKSDFMNNVQQLTISTENVTVADPVSTLLGLSSCIQSLHIEQNFVKEISEGRNYFFGVFDIDWAQIIIEMFNGKMDKLYIENYFYTGYLSNGSIDLLRERLPSLGKNIWFSASCSDNANQFDYTRKEHSVKDGRDAQGVRRPGTTPRPYSFSVKHQSRMDEPFETFYPYYSAFRAMP
;
A
#
# COMPACT_ATOMS: atom_id res chain seq x y z
N MET A 1 -25.83 -18.13 -10.41
CA MET A 1 -24.87 -18.49 -11.47
C MET A 1 -25.58 -19.27 -12.59
N SER A 2 -26.45 -18.61 -13.37
CA SER A 2 -27.34 -19.29 -14.34
C SER A 2 -27.61 -18.44 -15.59
N ALA A 3 -26.58 -17.82 -16.17
CA ALA A 3 -26.77 -16.98 -17.37
C ALA A 3 -25.57 -16.93 -18.34
N ILE A 4 -24.67 -17.93 -18.34
CA ILE A 4 -23.54 -17.98 -19.29
C ILE A 4 -23.69 -19.12 -20.31
N SER A 5 -24.61 -20.06 -20.12
CA SER A 5 -24.73 -21.28 -20.96
C SER A 5 -25.38 -21.09 -22.34
N SER A 6 -25.84 -19.89 -22.72
CA SER A 6 -26.73 -19.71 -23.88
C SER A 6 -26.15 -18.94 -25.07
N ARG A 7 -24.92 -18.41 -25.00
CA ARG A 7 -24.39 -17.51 -26.05
C ARG A 7 -23.31 -18.08 -26.98
N PHE A 8 -22.89 -19.34 -26.80
CA PHE A 8 -21.87 -19.97 -27.66
C PHE A 8 -22.43 -20.79 -28.85
N SER A 9 -23.74 -20.84 -29.06
CA SER A 9 -24.36 -21.72 -30.07
C SER A 9 -24.55 -21.11 -31.47
N LYS A 10 -23.97 -19.95 -31.81
CA LYS A 10 -24.19 -19.28 -33.10
C LYS A 10 -22.92 -18.75 -33.79
N LEU A 11 -21.93 -19.62 -33.99
CA LEU A 11 -20.86 -19.39 -34.98
C LEU A 11 -20.96 -20.46 -36.07
N ASN A 12 -21.79 -20.19 -37.09
CA ASN A 12 -21.84 -20.98 -38.31
C ASN A 12 -20.72 -20.51 -39.25
N ILE A 13 -19.64 -21.29 -39.33
CA ILE A 13 -18.60 -21.12 -40.34
C ILE A 13 -19.03 -21.96 -41.56
N SER A 14 -19.25 -21.28 -42.69
CA SER A 14 -19.58 -21.88 -43.98
C SER A 14 -18.42 -22.74 -44.50
N LYS A 15 -18.69 -24.03 -44.75
CA LYS A 15 -17.78 -24.96 -45.43
C LYS A 15 -17.75 -24.66 -46.94
N THR A 16 -16.62 -24.20 -47.46
CA THR A 16 -16.27 -24.31 -48.88
C THR A 16 -15.24 -25.43 -49.03
N GLY A 17 -15.56 -26.41 -49.88
CA GLY A 17 -14.80 -27.64 -50.05
C GLY A 17 -13.48 -27.44 -50.80
N GLY A 18 -12.41 -28.01 -50.24
CA GLY A 18 -11.10 -28.16 -50.86
C GLY A 18 -10.21 -29.03 -49.97
N SER A 19 -10.00 -30.28 -50.39
CA SER A 19 -9.00 -31.25 -49.91
C SER A 19 -8.17 -30.88 -48.66
N SER A 20 -8.70 -31.13 -47.46
CA SER A 20 -7.98 -30.93 -46.18
C SER A 20 -8.24 -32.08 -45.19
N ARG A 21 -7.70 -33.27 -45.45
CA ARG A 21 -7.66 -34.35 -44.46
C ARG A 21 -6.51 -34.09 -43.47
N GLU A 22 -6.75 -33.20 -42.50
CA GLU A 22 -6.07 -33.20 -41.18
C GLU A 22 -6.58 -32.14 -40.17
N VAL A 23 -7.44 -31.19 -40.55
CA VAL A 23 -7.78 -30.04 -39.68
C VAL A 23 -8.99 -30.28 -38.74
N ALA A 24 -9.54 -31.50 -38.66
CA ALA A 24 -10.87 -31.73 -38.09
C ALA A 24 -10.94 -32.12 -36.58
N CYS A 25 -9.92 -31.86 -35.77
CA CYS A 25 -9.93 -32.29 -34.36
C CYS A 25 -9.46 -31.25 -33.32
N LEU A 26 -9.32 -29.97 -33.68
CA LEU A 26 -9.01 -28.94 -32.69
C LEU A 26 -10.28 -28.49 -31.98
N SER A 27 -10.25 -28.46 -30.65
CA SER A 27 -11.31 -27.86 -29.85
C SER A 27 -11.46 -26.37 -30.18
N GLN A 28 -12.65 -25.79 -30.01
CA GLN A 28 -12.86 -24.36 -30.26
C GLN A 28 -11.89 -23.45 -29.47
N LEU A 29 -11.44 -23.93 -28.31
CA LEU A 29 -10.45 -23.25 -27.48
C LEU A 29 -9.06 -23.25 -28.16
N GLU A 30 -8.66 -24.34 -28.81
CA GLU A 30 -7.39 -24.46 -29.54
C GLU A 30 -7.33 -23.59 -30.80
N CYS A 31 -8.48 -23.13 -31.30
CA CYS A 31 -8.56 -22.21 -32.43
C CYS A 31 -8.40 -20.72 -32.03
N LEU A 32 -8.36 -20.41 -30.74
CA LEU A 32 -8.21 -19.02 -30.28
C LEU A 32 -6.75 -18.53 -30.46
N PRO A 33 -6.55 -17.25 -30.80
CA PRO A 33 -5.25 -16.60 -30.72
C PRO A 33 -4.57 -16.82 -29.37
N HIS A 34 -3.25 -17.03 -29.40
CA HIS A 34 -2.42 -17.33 -28.23
C HIS A 34 -2.61 -16.30 -27.11
N GLU A 35 -2.68 -15.02 -27.46
CA GLU A 35 -2.82 -13.92 -26.51
C GLU A 35 -4.17 -13.95 -25.80
N LEU A 36 -5.24 -14.38 -26.48
CA LEU A 36 -6.56 -14.53 -25.86
C LEU A 36 -6.59 -15.71 -24.91
N LEU A 37 -5.91 -16.81 -25.25
CA LEU A 37 -5.79 -17.96 -24.36
C LEU A 37 -5.04 -17.61 -23.08
N LEU A 38 -3.93 -16.87 -23.19
CA LEU A 38 -3.19 -16.38 -22.02
C LEU A 38 -4.09 -15.50 -21.13
N LYS A 39 -4.87 -14.59 -21.72
CA LYS A 39 -5.83 -13.78 -20.95
C LYS A 39 -6.89 -14.64 -20.27
N ILE A 40 -7.45 -15.65 -20.95
CA ILE A 40 -8.44 -16.55 -20.35
C ILE A 40 -7.87 -17.21 -19.10
N VAL A 41 -6.63 -17.71 -19.15
CA VAL A 41 -5.96 -18.32 -17.97
C VAL A 41 -5.87 -17.34 -16.80
N GLU A 42 -5.57 -16.06 -17.07
CA GLU A 42 -5.52 -15.01 -16.03
C GLU A 42 -6.90 -14.68 -15.45
N TYR A 43 -7.98 -14.81 -16.22
CA TYR A 43 -9.35 -14.55 -15.77
C TYR A 43 -9.94 -15.66 -14.89
N VAL A 44 -9.45 -16.89 -14.97
CA VAL A 44 -9.95 -18.03 -14.16
C VAL A 44 -8.87 -18.68 -13.28
N PRO A 45 -8.23 -17.91 -12.37
CA PRO A 45 -7.11 -18.39 -11.57
C PRO A 45 -7.47 -19.57 -10.64
N GLU A 46 -8.74 -19.77 -10.32
CA GLU A 46 -9.27 -20.88 -9.52
C GLU A 46 -9.35 -22.22 -10.28
N ALA A 47 -9.38 -22.18 -11.62
CA ALA A 47 -9.47 -23.35 -12.49
C ALA A 47 -8.14 -23.68 -13.18
N VAL A 48 -7.07 -22.96 -12.84
CA VAL A 48 -5.77 -23.08 -13.53
C VAL A 48 -5.16 -24.47 -13.45
N LEU A 49 -5.41 -25.22 -12.38
CA LEU A 49 -4.88 -26.58 -12.24
C LEU A 49 -5.67 -27.57 -13.10
N GLU A 50 -6.97 -27.38 -13.18
CA GLU A 50 -7.90 -28.16 -14.00
C GLU A 50 -7.59 -27.92 -15.50
N LEU A 51 -7.42 -26.66 -15.91
CA LEU A 51 -6.96 -26.30 -17.26
C LEU A 51 -5.61 -26.95 -17.60
N ARG A 52 -4.67 -26.95 -16.64
CA ARG A 52 -3.37 -27.57 -16.82
C ARG A 52 -3.44 -29.09 -17.04
N LEU A 53 -4.49 -29.75 -16.54
CA LEU A 53 -4.68 -31.20 -16.67
C LEU A 53 -5.48 -31.59 -17.93
N THR A 54 -6.21 -30.65 -18.54
CA THR A 54 -7.08 -30.95 -19.69
C THR A 54 -6.36 -31.33 -20.98
N SER A 55 -5.28 -30.67 -21.38
CA SER A 55 -4.52 -31.02 -22.60
C SER A 55 -3.05 -30.61 -22.51
N ARG A 56 -2.22 -31.14 -23.41
CA ARG A 56 -0.80 -30.76 -23.51
C ARG A 56 -0.62 -29.29 -23.88
N MET A 57 -1.47 -28.77 -24.78
CA MET A 57 -1.45 -27.36 -25.17
C MET A 57 -1.78 -26.47 -23.97
N LEU A 58 -2.89 -26.74 -23.27
CA LEU A 58 -3.31 -25.94 -22.12
C LEU A 58 -2.31 -26.01 -20.97
N LYS A 59 -1.67 -27.17 -20.76
CA LYS A 59 -0.55 -27.28 -19.83
C LYS A 59 0.58 -26.32 -20.17
N SER A 60 0.98 -26.27 -21.45
CA SER A 60 2.03 -25.37 -21.92
C SER A 60 1.65 -23.90 -21.72
N LEU A 61 0.44 -23.53 -22.11
CA LEU A 61 -0.10 -22.16 -21.97
C LEU A 61 -0.19 -21.71 -20.51
N VAL A 62 -0.69 -22.58 -19.64
CA VAL A 62 -0.76 -22.30 -18.21
C VAL A 62 0.64 -22.17 -17.61
N ASP A 63 1.58 -23.04 -17.99
CA ASP A 63 2.96 -22.97 -17.50
C ASP A 63 3.70 -21.72 -18.03
N GLU A 64 3.39 -21.27 -19.25
CA GLU A 64 3.89 -20.04 -19.86
C GLU A 64 3.32 -18.80 -19.15
N SER A 65 2.00 -18.67 -19.07
CA SER A 65 1.29 -17.59 -18.35
C SER A 65 1.72 -17.50 -16.88
N SER A 66 2.07 -18.64 -16.26
CA SER A 66 2.56 -18.67 -14.89
C SER A 66 4.01 -18.20 -14.73
N ARG A 67 4.82 -18.21 -15.80
CA ARG A 67 6.21 -17.72 -15.80
C ARG A 67 6.32 -16.27 -16.27
N THR A 68 5.42 -15.83 -17.15
CA THR A 68 5.41 -14.46 -17.66
C THR A 68 5.07 -13.47 -16.55
N LYS A 69 5.61 -12.23 -16.65
CA LYS A 69 5.37 -11.16 -15.68
C LYS A 69 3.86 -10.96 -15.51
N ALA A 70 3.43 -11.09 -14.27
CA ALA A 70 2.04 -10.98 -13.87
C ALA A 70 1.47 -9.59 -14.15
N THR A 71 0.49 -9.49 -15.06
CA THR A 71 -0.39 -8.32 -15.18
C THR A 71 -1.51 -8.37 -14.14
N LEU A 72 -1.89 -9.57 -13.70
CA LEU A 72 -2.92 -9.77 -12.71
C LEU A 72 -2.37 -9.55 -11.28
N PRO A 73 -3.01 -8.73 -10.44
CA PRO A 73 -2.67 -8.61 -9.03
C PRO A 73 -2.99 -9.93 -8.33
N ILE A 74 -1.96 -10.67 -7.89
CA ILE A 74 -2.14 -11.94 -7.18
C ILE A 74 -2.14 -11.72 -5.67
N VAL A 75 -1.20 -10.91 -5.18
CA VAL A 75 -1.12 -10.53 -3.78
C VAL A 75 -1.93 -9.27 -3.58
N GLU A 76 -2.98 -9.35 -2.76
CA GLU A 76 -3.82 -8.19 -2.44
C GLU A 76 -3.13 -7.33 -1.40
N LYS A 77 -2.58 -7.97 -0.36
CA LYS A 77 -1.92 -7.28 0.75
C LYS A 77 -0.57 -7.90 1.07
N MET A 78 0.37 -7.08 1.48
CA MET A 78 1.70 -7.51 1.88
C MET A 78 2.08 -6.83 3.19
N ARG A 79 2.62 -7.61 4.13
CA ARG A 79 3.23 -7.10 5.34
C ARG A 79 4.69 -7.52 5.36
N ILE A 80 5.58 -6.57 5.58
CA ILE A 80 7.01 -6.79 5.70
C ILE A 80 7.42 -6.31 7.08
N PHE A 81 7.96 -7.23 7.87
CA PHE A 81 8.60 -6.93 9.14
C PHE A 81 10.09 -7.20 8.98
N VAL A 82 10.88 -6.12 8.97
CA VAL A 82 12.33 -6.20 8.78
C VAL A 82 13.08 -6.44 10.11
N GLY A 83 12.38 -6.28 11.24
CA GLY A 83 12.95 -6.44 12.59
C GLY A 83 13.44 -5.11 13.16
N THR A 84 13.33 -4.96 14.47
CA THR A 84 13.90 -3.81 15.19
C THR A 84 15.01 -4.31 16.10
N LYS A 85 16.04 -3.49 16.36
CA LYS A 85 17.04 -3.81 17.38
C LYS A 85 16.40 -3.90 18.78
N VAL A 86 15.28 -3.21 18.96
CA VAL A 86 14.57 -3.06 20.24
C VAL A 86 13.72 -4.30 20.57
N VAL A 87 13.04 -4.90 19.59
CA VAL A 87 12.10 -6.01 19.82
C VAL A 87 12.63 -7.30 19.20
N LYS A 88 13.43 -8.05 19.98
CA LYS A 88 13.94 -9.39 19.60
C LYS A 88 12.84 -10.47 19.47
N CYS A 89 11.59 -10.13 19.79
CA CYS A 89 10.51 -11.11 19.94
C CYS A 89 10.01 -11.73 18.63
N PHE A 90 10.26 -11.08 17.48
CA PHE A 90 9.77 -11.56 16.20
C PHE A 90 10.91 -11.69 15.20
N ALA A 91 10.98 -12.84 14.53
CA ALA A 91 11.89 -13.02 13.41
C ALA A 91 11.40 -12.18 12.21
N PRO A 92 12.29 -11.45 11.53
CA PRO A 92 11.96 -10.72 10.30
C PRO A 92 11.30 -11.61 9.26
N ASP A 93 10.16 -11.17 8.74
CA ASP A 93 9.32 -11.96 7.84
C ASP A 93 8.50 -11.11 6.87
N ILE A 94 7.99 -11.78 5.84
CA ILE A 94 7.09 -11.24 4.85
C ILE A 94 5.85 -12.11 4.85
N ALA A 95 4.71 -11.49 5.09
CA ALA A 95 3.40 -12.13 4.98
C ALA A 95 2.69 -11.62 3.71
N LEU A 96 2.34 -12.56 2.83
CA LEU A 96 1.63 -12.32 1.58
C LEU A 96 0.19 -12.80 1.73
N TYR A 97 -0.76 -11.88 1.54
CA TYR A 97 -2.20 -12.16 1.62
C TYR A 97 -2.73 -12.38 0.21
N VAL A 98 -3.00 -13.64 -0.11
CA VAL A 98 -3.46 -14.05 -1.44
C VAL A 98 -4.93 -14.47 -1.36
N PRO A 99 -5.83 -13.87 -2.15
CA PRO A 99 -7.23 -14.29 -2.22
C PRO A 99 -7.36 -15.79 -2.46
N LYS A 100 -8.31 -16.46 -1.79
CA LYS A 100 -8.46 -17.91 -1.89
C LYS A 100 -8.65 -18.39 -3.35
N CYS A 101 -9.39 -17.65 -4.16
CA CYS A 101 -9.57 -17.92 -5.60
C CYS A 101 -8.26 -17.87 -6.39
N LYS A 102 -7.33 -16.96 -6.04
CA LYS A 102 -6.02 -16.82 -6.72
C LYS A 102 -4.92 -17.73 -6.19
N SER A 103 -5.20 -18.45 -5.09
CA SER A 103 -4.18 -19.20 -4.36
C SER A 103 -3.58 -20.38 -5.13
N LYS A 104 -4.36 -21.03 -6.00
CA LYS A 104 -3.87 -22.12 -6.86
C LYS A 104 -2.84 -21.60 -7.87
N LEU A 105 -3.16 -20.49 -8.55
CA LEU A 105 -2.24 -19.81 -9.48
C LEU A 105 -0.97 -19.35 -8.76
N PHE A 106 -1.09 -18.68 -7.61
CA PHE A 106 0.07 -18.26 -6.83
C PHE A 106 1.02 -19.43 -6.51
N LYS A 107 0.49 -20.54 -5.99
CA LYS A 107 1.29 -21.75 -5.71
C LYS A 107 1.94 -22.33 -6.96
N LEU A 108 1.23 -22.29 -8.09
CA LEU A 108 1.76 -22.77 -9.36
C LEU A 108 2.95 -21.93 -9.81
N ARG A 109 2.85 -20.59 -9.76
CA ARG A 109 3.95 -19.68 -10.10
C ARG A 109 5.20 -19.94 -9.24
N ILE A 110 5.01 -20.06 -7.93
CA ILE A 110 6.11 -20.40 -7.00
C ILE A 110 6.71 -21.79 -7.30
N LYS A 111 5.89 -22.77 -7.72
CA LYS A 111 6.39 -24.11 -8.08
C LYS A 111 7.19 -24.09 -9.39
N LEU A 112 6.83 -23.23 -10.34
CA LEU A 112 7.43 -23.19 -11.67
C LEU A 112 8.69 -22.33 -11.75
N SER A 113 8.91 -21.43 -10.80
CA SER A 113 10.06 -20.51 -10.76
C SER A 113 11.42 -21.21 -10.56
N ARG A 114 11.47 -22.55 -10.43
CA ARG A 114 12.70 -23.37 -10.28
C ARG A 114 13.61 -22.97 -9.11
N THR A 115 13.12 -22.15 -8.18
CA THR A 115 13.90 -21.70 -7.01
C THR A 115 13.67 -22.55 -5.77
N LYS A 116 14.58 -22.44 -4.80
CA LYS A 116 14.41 -23.04 -3.46
C LYS A 116 13.28 -22.38 -2.64
N LEU A 117 12.73 -21.26 -3.11
CA LEU A 117 11.71 -20.45 -2.41
C LEU A 117 10.52 -21.27 -1.94
N LYS A 118 10.12 -22.31 -2.68
CA LYS A 118 9.01 -23.18 -2.28
C LYS A 118 9.22 -23.85 -0.92
N LYS A 119 10.47 -24.20 -0.56
CA LYS A 119 10.78 -24.83 0.74
C LYS A 119 10.68 -23.83 1.90
N ASP A 120 10.91 -22.56 1.58
CA ASP A 120 10.99 -21.47 2.55
C ASP A 120 9.65 -20.74 2.73
N LEU A 121 8.72 -20.94 1.79
CA LEU A 121 7.40 -20.36 1.81
C LEU A 121 6.45 -21.25 2.63
N GLU A 122 6.12 -20.80 3.83
CA GLU A 122 5.22 -21.50 4.74
C GLU A 122 3.79 -20.98 4.55
N LYS A 123 2.84 -21.87 4.25
CA LYS A 123 1.41 -21.50 4.26
C LYS A 123 0.90 -21.54 5.70
N LEU A 124 0.39 -20.42 6.21
CA LEU A 124 -0.22 -20.38 7.53
C LEU A 124 -1.63 -21.00 7.47
N LEU A 125 -1.79 -22.17 8.10
CA LEU A 125 -3.03 -22.95 8.07
C LEU A 125 -4.14 -22.38 8.97
N LYS A 126 -3.77 -21.63 10.02
CA LYS A 126 -4.68 -21.06 11.02
C LYS A 126 -4.63 -19.54 11.00
N THR A 127 -5.13 -18.94 9.92
CA THR A 127 -5.39 -17.49 9.94
C THR A 127 -6.90 -17.30 9.95
N ASN A 128 -7.39 -16.39 10.81
CA ASN A 128 -8.81 -16.02 10.87
C ASN A 128 -9.27 -15.23 9.62
N SER A 129 -8.47 -15.21 8.54
CA SER A 129 -8.83 -14.53 7.30
C SER A 129 -9.81 -15.38 6.51
N ALA A 130 -11.09 -15.01 6.57
CA ALA A 130 -12.13 -15.66 5.79
C ALA A 130 -11.85 -15.63 4.28
N ARG A 131 -11.18 -14.57 3.78
CA ARG A 131 -11.00 -14.29 2.34
C ARG A 131 -9.62 -14.68 1.78
N HIS A 132 -8.59 -14.73 2.62
CA HIS A 132 -7.20 -14.91 2.16
C HIS A 132 -6.57 -16.21 2.65
N ASN A 133 -5.62 -16.72 1.87
CA ASN A 133 -4.55 -17.56 2.36
C ASN A 133 -3.35 -16.66 2.67
N VAL A 134 -2.73 -16.85 3.83
CA VAL A 134 -1.51 -16.12 4.20
C VAL A 134 -0.31 -17.02 4.00
N TYR A 135 0.67 -16.53 3.25
CA TYR A 135 1.96 -17.19 3.05
C TYR A 135 3.03 -16.37 3.73
N ARG A 136 3.90 -17.04 4.48
CA ARG A 136 4.98 -16.44 5.24
C ARG A 136 6.32 -16.83 4.63
N LEU A 137 7.20 -15.86 4.46
CA LEU A 137 8.57 -16.05 4.02
C LEU A 137 9.50 -15.37 5.02
N ARG A 138 10.59 -16.01 5.42
CA ARG A 138 11.59 -15.36 6.28
C ARG A 138 12.31 -14.26 5.50
N PHE A 139 12.37 -13.06 6.06
CA PHE A 139 12.91 -11.89 5.35
C PHE A 139 14.40 -12.04 5.01
N LYS A 140 15.18 -12.68 5.89
CA LYS A 140 16.60 -13.00 5.71
C LYS A 140 16.90 -13.66 4.35
N ILE A 141 15.97 -14.47 3.85
CA ILE A 141 16.11 -15.17 2.57
C ILE A 141 16.13 -14.20 1.40
N LEU A 142 15.38 -13.09 1.46
CA LEU A 142 15.43 -12.07 0.40
C LEU A 142 16.72 -11.27 0.41
N VAL A 143 17.28 -11.01 1.60
CA VAL A 143 18.53 -10.25 1.73
C VAL A 143 19.71 -11.07 1.23
N GLU A 144 19.76 -12.36 1.56
CA GLU A 144 20.90 -13.23 1.25
C GLU A 144 20.81 -13.89 -0.14
N ASN A 145 19.63 -13.91 -0.77
CA ASN A 145 19.41 -14.63 -2.03
C ASN A 145 18.66 -13.76 -3.05
N GLU A 146 19.42 -13.11 -3.93
CA GLU A 146 18.87 -12.32 -5.04
C GLU A 146 17.97 -13.16 -5.97
N GLY A 147 18.27 -14.45 -6.14
CA GLY A 147 17.41 -15.38 -6.88
C GLY A 147 16.03 -15.55 -6.25
N ALA A 148 15.92 -15.47 -4.92
CA ALA A 148 14.64 -15.49 -4.23
C ALA A 148 13.83 -14.20 -4.49
N LEU A 149 14.49 -13.05 -4.50
CA LEU A 149 13.88 -11.75 -4.84
C LEU A 149 13.36 -11.74 -6.28
N ASN A 150 14.19 -12.15 -7.24
CA ASN A 150 13.85 -12.23 -8.67
C ASN A 150 12.74 -13.24 -8.96
N CYS A 151 12.58 -14.23 -8.10
CA CYS A 151 11.48 -15.19 -8.16
C CYS A 151 10.18 -14.62 -7.55
N LEU A 152 10.28 -13.96 -6.40
CA LEU A 152 9.12 -13.46 -5.69
C LEU A 152 8.45 -12.31 -6.45
N ARG A 153 9.23 -11.35 -6.96
CA ARG A 153 8.70 -10.12 -7.58
C ARG A 153 7.70 -10.40 -8.73
N PRO A 154 7.97 -11.28 -9.72
CA PRO A 154 6.99 -11.63 -10.74
C PRO A 154 5.74 -12.34 -10.21
N THR A 155 5.81 -12.98 -9.03
CA THR A 155 4.67 -13.71 -8.45
C THR A 155 3.67 -12.80 -7.74
N LEU A 156 4.09 -11.59 -7.34
CA LEU A 156 3.24 -10.63 -6.63
C LEU A 156 2.14 -10.06 -7.55
N GLY A 157 2.50 -9.76 -8.80
CA GLY A 157 1.69 -8.92 -9.67
C GLY A 157 2.43 -7.64 -10.05
N ASN A 158 1.77 -6.81 -10.85
CA ASN A 158 2.16 -5.43 -11.11
C ASN A 158 1.48 -4.43 -10.16
N ARG A 159 0.54 -4.90 -9.33
CA ARG A 159 -0.25 -4.08 -8.41
C ARG A 159 -0.47 -4.84 -7.10
N VAL A 160 -0.34 -4.12 -5.99
CA VAL A 160 -0.66 -4.57 -4.63
C VAL A 160 -1.53 -3.49 -3.99
N GLU A 161 -2.66 -3.88 -3.42
CA GLU A 161 -3.59 -2.91 -2.81
C GLU A 161 -2.95 -2.27 -1.58
N LYS A 162 -2.45 -3.09 -0.65
CA LYS A 162 -1.93 -2.58 0.63
C LYS A 162 -0.58 -3.18 0.97
N VAL A 163 0.41 -2.34 1.24
CA VAL A 163 1.74 -2.73 1.72
C VAL A 163 1.97 -2.09 3.09
N MET A 164 2.34 -2.91 4.06
CA MET A 164 2.71 -2.45 5.40
C MET A 164 4.15 -2.83 5.69
N LEU A 165 4.97 -1.82 5.98
CA LEU A 165 6.37 -1.95 6.34
C LEU A 165 6.52 -1.63 7.82
N THR A 166 7.21 -2.51 8.54
CA THR A 166 7.41 -2.40 9.99
C THR A 166 8.86 -2.71 10.32
N GLY A 167 9.48 -1.86 11.15
CA GLY A 167 10.83 -2.07 11.67
C GLY A 167 11.93 -1.97 10.61
N CYS A 168 12.16 -0.78 10.06
CA CYS A 168 13.12 -0.52 8.98
C CYS A 168 14.43 0.12 9.49
N GLU A 169 15.10 -0.51 10.47
CA GLU A 169 16.32 0.05 11.08
C GLU A 169 17.63 -0.38 10.39
N ASP A 170 17.58 -1.42 9.56
CA ASP A 170 18.75 -1.98 8.87
C ASP A 170 18.81 -1.53 7.41
N SER A 171 19.87 -0.79 7.04
CA SER A 171 20.04 -0.22 5.70
C SER A 171 19.98 -1.26 4.57
N THR A 172 20.62 -2.42 4.76
CA THR A 172 20.66 -3.48 3.72
C THR A 172 19.30 -4.13 3.50
N ALA A 173 18.54 -4.30 4.57
CA ALA A 173 17.18 -4.79 4.53
C ALA A 173 16.25 -3.78 3.85
N VAL A 174 16.35 -2.50 4.20
CA VAL A 174 15.57 -1.41 3.60
C VAL A 174 15.83 -1.32 2.09
N ALA A 175 17.08 -1.39 1.65
CA ALA A 175 17.43 -1.45 0.23
C ALA A 175 16.83 -2.68 -0.46
N SER A 176 16.76 -3.83 0.21
CA SER A 176 16.14 -5.05 -0.33
C SER A 176 14.62 -4.94 -0.43
N VAL A 177 13.95 -4.25 0.50
CA VAL A 177 12.53 -3.92 0.39
C VAL A 177 12.28 -3.01 -0.81
N SER A 178 13.08 -1.96 -0.98
CA SER A 178 12.96 -1.05 -2.12
C SER A 178 13.02 -1.80 -3.47
N ARG A 179 14.00 -2.70 -3.63
CA ARG A 179 14.13 -3.54 -4.83
C ARG A 179 12.97 -4.52 -5.04
N LEU A 180 12.34 -4.99 -3.95
CA LEU A 180 11.15 -5.85 -4.02
C LEU A 180 9.93 -5.08 -4.52
N LEU A 181 9.75 -3.84 -4.05
CA LEU A 181 8.61 -2.99 -4.36
C LEU A 181 8.75 -2.24 -5.69
N ASP A 182 9.97 -2.14 -6.22
CA ASP A 182 10.25 -1.46 -7.46
C ASP A 182 9.34 -1.94 -8.62
N GLY A 183 8.82 -0.99 -9.40
CA GLY A 183 7.89 -1.23 -10.50
C GLY A 183 6.54 -1.87 -10.14
N ILE A 184 6.17 -1.93 -8.85
CA ILE A 184 4.84 -2.36 -8.39
C ILE A 184 3.99 -1.12 -8.10
N HIS A 185 2.77 -1.08 -8.63
CA HIS A 185 1.78 -0.08 -8.24
C HIS A 185 1.19 -0.40 -6.87
N ILE A 186 1.25 0.55 -5.94
CA ILE A 186 0.79 0.37 -4.56
C ILE A 186 -0.29 1.40 -4.27
N GLU A 187 -1.50 0.95 -3.95
CA GLU A 187 -2.58 1.89 -3.62
C GLU A 187 -2.34 2.53 -2.26
N GLN A 188 -1.96 1.72 -1.26
CA GLN A 188 -1.70 2.17 0.10
C GLN A 188 -0.40 1.59 0.64
N LEU A 189 0.55 2.45 0.97
CA LEU A 189 1.78 2.10 1.68
C LEU A 189 1.72 2.65 3.09
N SER A 190 1.92 1.80 4.10
CA SER A 190 2.02 2.20 5.50
C SER A 190 3.39 1.84 6.05
N LEU A 191 4.13 2.83 6.52
CA LEU A 191 5.46 2.73 7.08
C LEU A 191 5.41 3.02 8.57
N PHE A 192 5.69 1.99 9.39
CA PHE A 192 5.75 2.10 10.85
C PHE A 192 7.19 1.89 11.31
N VAL A 193 7.85 2.98 11.70
CA VAL A 193 9.25 2.99 12.11
C VAL A 193 9.40 3.75 13.40
N THR A 194 10.14 3.24 14.37
CA THR A 194 10.42 4.00 15.61
C THR A 194 11.28 5.22 15.31
N ARG A 195 12.28 5.06 14.44
CA ARG A 195 13.16 6.14 13.98
C ARG A 195 13.15 6.20 12.45
N LEU A 196 12.77 7.34 11.90
CA LEU A 196 12.95 7.65 10.49
C LEU A 196 14.39 8.15 10.28
N SER A 197 15.26 7.28 9.76
CA SER A 197 16.68 7.56 9.51
C SER A 197 16.97 7.94 8.05
N GLU A 198 18.19 8.43 7.80
CA GLU A 198 18.67 8.75 6.45
C GLU A 198 18.60 7.54 5.50
N ASP A 199 18.88 6.33 5.99
CA ASP A 199 18.76 5.11 5.18
C ASP A 199 17.32 4.86 4.71
N VAL A 200 16.33 5.08 5.58
CA VAL A 200 14.91 4.93 5.24
C VAL A 200 14.50 6.00 4.23
N ASP A 201 14.98 7.23 4.44
CA ASP A 201 14.73 8.34 3.53
C ASP A 201 15.29 8.05 2.13
N ILE A 202 16.59 7.74 2.02
CA ILE A 202 17.28 7.48 0.76
C ILE A 202 16.70 6.26 0.04
N HIS A 203 16.56 5.12 0.74
CA HIS A 203 16.22 3.87 0.08
C HIS A 203 14.72 3.62 -0.10
N LEU A 204 13.85 4.24 0.70
CA LEU A 204 12.39 4.10 0.56
C LEU A 204 11.73 5.40 0.12
N LEU A 205 11.83 6.48 0.90
CA LEU A 205 11.02 7.68 0.67
C LEU A 205 11.43 8.48 -0.58
N LYS A 206 12.72 8.47 -0.93
CA LYS A 206 13.28 9.11 -2.12
C LYS A 206 13.45 8.15 -3.30
N SER A 207 12.96 6.92 -3.19
CA SER A 207 13.09 5.93 -4.24
C SER A 207 12.08 6.14 -5.38
N ASP A 208 12.44 5.70 -6.59
CA ASP A 208 11.60 5.86 -7.78
C ASP A 208 10.24 5.16 -7.66
N PHE A 209 10.14 4.09 -6.86
CA PHE A 209 8.88 3.36 -6.71
C PHE A 209 7.81 4.20 -6.00
N MET A 210 8.18 5.25 -5.26
CA MET A 210 7.23 6.14 -4.60
C MET A 210 6.30 6.85 -5.60
N ASN A 211 6.72 7.03 -6.86
CA ASN A 211 5.85 7.54 -7.92
C ASN A 211 4.68 6.61 -8.24
N ASN A 212 4.82 5.32 -7.92
CA ASN A 212 3.81 4.29 -8.09
C ASN A 212 2.94 4.10 -6.84
N VAL A 213 3.16 4.87 -5.78
CA VAL A 213 2.37 4.86 -4.54
C VAL A 213 1.29 5.92 -4.63
N GLN A 214 0.03 5.55 -4.40
CA GLN A 214 -1.07 6.52 -4.39
C GLN A 214 -1.21 7.20 -3.03
N GLN A 215 -1.18 6.42 -1.94
CA GLN A 215 -1.34 6.89 -0.57
C GLN A 215 -0.20 6.39 0.31
N LEU A 216 0.41 7.29 1.09
CA LEU A 216 1.43 6.96 2.07
C LEU A 216 0.94 7.28 3.48
N THR A 217 1.17 6.37 4.41
CA THR A 217 1.10 6.62 5.86
C THR A 217 2.48 6.43 6.46
N ILE A 218 2.97 7.44 7.18
CA ILE A 218 4.20 7.38 7.97
C ILE A 218 3.80 7.48 9.43
N SER A 219 4.16 6.48 10.23
CA SER A 219 4.01 6.51 11.68
C SER A 219 5.40 6.39 12.29
N THR A 220 5.83 7.44 13.00
CA THR A 220 7.18 7.53 13.55
C THR A 220 7.23 8.22 14.90
N GLU A 221 8.17 7.81 15.76
CA GLU A 221 8.47 8.54 17.00
C GLU A 221 9.51 9.62 16.69
N ASN A 222 10.71 9.21 16.27
CA ASN A 222 11.84 10.10 16.08
C ASN A 222 12.19 10.27 14.60
N VAL A 223 12.51 11.47 14.16
CA VAL A 223 13.00 11.76 12.81
C VAL A 223 14.42 12.29 12.92
N THR A 224 15.37 11.52 12.39
CA THR A 224 16.81 11.85 12.41
C THR A 224 17.35 12.11 11.00
N VAL A 225 16.47 12.31 10.03
CA VAL A 225 16.83 12.71 8.67
C VAL A 225 17.45 14.11 8.72
N ALA A 226 18.49 14.35 7.92
CA ALA A 226 19.22 15.63 7.93
C ALA A 226 18.33 16.82 7.53
N ASP A 227 17.42 16.62 6.57
CA ASP A 227 16.45 17.62 6.11
C ASP A 227 15.04 17.01 6.00
N PRO A 228 14.30 16.95 7.12
CA PRO A 228 12.95 16.37 7.13
C PRO A 228 11.95 17.14 6.25
N VAL A 229 12.15 18.45 6.06
CA VAL A 229 11.25 19.30 5.25
C VAL A 229 11.40 18.95 3.78
N SER A 230 12.63 18.83 3.29
CA SER A 230 12.90 18.38 1.92
C SER A 230 12.33 17.00 1.63
N THR A 231 12.41 16.06 2.59
CA THR A 231 11.74 14.75 2.48
C THR A 231 10.23 14.88 2.30
N LEU A 232 9.55 15.69 3.12
CA LEU A 232 8.10 15.88 3.02
C LEU A 232 7.69 16.55 1.70
N LEU A 233 8.43 17.57 1.26
CA LEU A 233 8.19 18.23 -0.02
C LEU A 233 8.40 17.26 -1.19
N GLY A 234 9.47 16.46 -1.17
CA GLY A 234 9.74 15.41 -2.15
C GLY A 234 8.59 14.40 -2.22
N LEU A 235 8.12 13.90 -1.07
CA LEU A 235 6.96 13.01 -1.01
C LEU A 235 5.70 13.63 -1.61
N SER A 236 5.38 14.88 -1.23
CA SER A 236 4.19 15.59 -1.70
C SER A 236 4.17 15.83 -3.23
N SER A 237 5.34 15.79 -3.87
CA SER A 237 5.46 15.87 -5.33
C SER A 237 5.11 14.56 -6.05
N CYS A 238 5.25 13.41 -5.37
CA CYS A 238 5.13 12.08 -5.97
C CYS A 238 3.80 11.36 -5.66
N ILE A 239 3.19 11.65 -4.50
CA ILE A 239 1.98 10.95 -4.01
C ILE A 239 0.76 11.88 -3.96
N GLN A 240 -0.44 11.29 -4.01
CA GLN A 240 -1.70 12.04 -3.96
C GLN A 240 -2.17 12.28 -2.51
N SER A 241 -1.92 11.31 -1.62
CA SER A 241 -2.37 11.35 -0.23
C SER A 241 -1.25 11.02 0.73
N LEU A 242 -1.08 11.84 1.76
CA LEU A 242 -0.10 11.65 2.83
C LEU A 242 -0.78 11.66 4.21
N HIS A 243 -0.41 10.70 5.04
CA HIS A 243 -0.74 10.64 6.46
C HIS A 243 0.55 10.63 7.26
N ILE A 244 0.65 11.51 8.24
CA ILE A 244 1.77 11.55 9.16
C ILE A 244 1.22 11.37 10.56
N GLU A 245 1.65 10.30 11.21
CA GLU A 245 1.39 10.04 12.61
C GLU A 245 2.71 10.18 13.38
N GLN A 246 2.78 11.21 14.22
CA GLN A 246 3.91 11.43 15.10
C GLN A 246 3.58 10.93 16.51
N ASN A 247 4.35 9.94 16.94
CA ASN A 247 4.29 9.38 18.27
C ASN A 247 5.13 10.21 19.26
N PHE A 248 4.94 9.93 20.56
CA PHE A 248 5.66 10.61 21.63
C PHE A 248 7.17 10.36 21.56
N VAL A 249 7.96 11.43 21.68
CA VAL A 249 9.41 11.43 21.79
C VAL A 249 9.79 11.76 23.24
N LYS A 250 10.44 10.81 23.91
CA LYS A 250 10.73 10.88 25.35
C LYS A 250 11.53 12.11 25.76
N GLU A 251 12.41 12.59 24.90
CA GLU A 251 13.32 13.70 25.16
C GLU A 251 12.66 15.08 24.97
N ILE A 252 11.43 15.12 24.43
CA ILE A 252 10.74 16.36 24.05
C ILE A 252 9.49 16.50 24.90
N SER A 253 9.43 17.60 25.66
CA SER A 253 8.26 17.95 26.46
C SER A 253 7.01 18.12 25.59
N GLU A 254 5.88 17.65 26.11
CA GLU A 254 4.57 17.87 25.49
C GLU A 254 4.30 19.37 25.28
N GLY A 255 3.56 19.70 24.23
CA GLY A 255 3.15 21.08 23.91
C GLY A 255 4.21 21.95 23.24
N ARG A 256 5.44 21.46 23.03
CA ARG A 256 6.44 22.15 22.20
C ARG A 256 5.95 22.29 20.75
N ASN A 257 6.46 23.30 20.05
CA ASN A 257 6.24 23.51 18.61
C ASN A 257 7.13 22.54 17.80
N TYR A 258 6.92 21.25 18.00
CA TYR A 258 7.74 20.20 17.44
C TYR A 258 6.92 19.34 16.50
N PHE A 259 7.36 19.20 15.26
CA PHE A 259 6.77 18.29 14.30
C PHE A 259 7.85 17.77 13.35
N PHE A 260 7.75 16.49 13.03
CA PHE A 260 8.57 15.74 12.08
C PHE A 260 10.08 15.99 12.20
N GLY A 261 10.62 16.04 13.43
CA GLY A 261 12.04 16.26 13.68
C GLY A 261 12.48 17.71 13.80
N VAL A 262 11.59 18.69 13.59
CA VAL A 262 11.93 20.11 13.51
C VAL A 262 11.17 20.92 14.55
N PHE A 263 11.85 21.90 15.14
CA PHE A 263 11.30 22.85 16.12
C PHE A 263 11.03 24.22 15.49
N ASP A 264 9.98 24.89 15.96
CA ASP A 264 9.77 26.34 15.80
C ASP A 264 9.87 26.85 14.34
N ILE A 265 9.40 26.04 13.39
CA ILE A 265 9.35 26.37 11.96
C ILE A 265 7.92 26.72 11.52
N ASP A 266 7.80 27.49 10.45
CA ASP A 266 6.52 27.84 9.84
C ASP A 266 5.93 26.65 9.06
N TRP A 267 5.28 25.76 9.79
CA TRP A 267 4.59 24.61 9.21
C TRP A 267 3.42 24.99 8.31
N ALA A 268 2.80 26.17 8.48
CA ALA A 268 1.72 26.57 7.59
C ALA A 268 2.23 26.79 6.17
N GLN A 269 3.37 27.50 6.04
CA GLN A 269 3.99 27.73 4.73
C GLN A 269 4.44 26.41 4.09
N ILE A 270 5.07 25.51 4.85
CA ILE A 270 5.49 24.19 4.35
C ILE A 270 4.28 23.37 3.88
N ILE A 271 3.20 23.32 4.66
CA ILE A 271 1.97 22.59 4.29
C ILE A 271 1.37 23.16 2.99
N ILE A 272 1.32 24.48 2.83
CA ILE A 272 0.88 25.13 1.59
C ILE A 272 1.76 24.69 0.41
N GLU A 273 3.08 24.67 0.59
CA GLU A 273 4.03 24.23 -0.43
C GLU A 273 3.86 22.75 -0.79
N MET A 274 3.59 21.88 0.18
CA MET A 274 3.31 20.48 -0.09
C MET A 274 2.09 20.29 -1.01
N PHE A 275 1.07 21.14 -0.89
CA PHE A 275 -0.10 21.13 -1.78
C PHE A 275 0.18 21.72 -3.17
N ASN A 276 1.34 22.30 -3.46
CA ASN A 276 1.68 22.72 -4.83
C ASN A 276 2.00 21.52 -5.74
N GLY A 277 2.45 20.40 -5.16
CA GLY A 277 2.80 19.17 -5.88
C GLY A 277 1.60 18.34 -6.38
N LYS A 278 1.76 17.02 -6.42
CA LYS A 278 0.69 16.08 -6.81
C LYS A 278 -0.32 15.83 -5.68
N MET A 279 0.08 16.11 -4.44
CA MET A 279 -0.74 15.87 -3.25
C MET A 279 -1.99 16.75 -3.25
N ASP A 280 -3.13 16.12 -2.96
CA ASP A 280 -4.41 16.80 -2.71
C ASP A 280 -4.99 16.44 -1.34
N LYS A 281 -4.41 15.46 -0.63
CA LYS A 281 -4.87 15.00 0.68
C LYS A 281 -3.73 14.91 1.68
N LEU A 282 -3.89 15.55 2.84
CA LEU A 282 -2.94 15.51 3.95
C LEU A 282 -3.66 15.35 5.29
N TYR A 283 -3.21 14.38 6.08
CA TYR A 283 -3.65 14.18 7.46
C TYR A 283 -2.45 14.14 8.41
N ILE A 284 -2.50 14.91 9.49
CA ILE A 284 -1.42 14.95 10.49
C ILE A 284 -2.00 14.65 11.89
N GLU A 285 -1.50 13.57 12.48
CA GLU A 285 -1.73 13.20 13.88
C GLU A 285 -0.47 13.50 14.70
N ASN A 286 -0.44 14.64 15.39
CA ASN A 286 0.67 15.07 16.24
C ASN A 286 0.16 15.43 17.65
N TYR A 287 -0.46 14.45 18.29
CA TYR A 287 -1.26 14.66 19.50
C TYR A 287 -0.46 15.09 20.73
N PHE A 288 0.85 14.82 20.77
CA PHE A 288 1.73 15.18 21.89
C PHE A 288 2.32 16.58 21.76
N TYR A 289 2.33 17.15 20.54
CA TYR A 289 3.05 18.39 20.22
C TYR A 289 2.17 19.35 19.43
N THR A 290 0.96 19.59 19.93
CA THR A 290 -0.08 20.38 19.24
C THR A 290 0.27 21.87 19.01
N GLY A 291 1.36 22.37 19.61
CA GLY A 291 1.86 23.73 19.42
C GLY A 291 2.49 23.99 18.05
N TYR A 292 2.84 22.95 17.28
CA TYR A 292 3.47 23.11 15.96
C TYR A 292 2.62 23.90 14.95
N LEU A 293 1.31 23.97 15.16
CA LEU A 293 0.39 24.85 14.44
C LEU A 293 -0.14 25.92 15.40
N SER A 294 0.48 27.10 15.32
CA SER A 294 0.01 28.29 16.03
C SER A 294 -1.31 28.82 15.44
N ASN A 295 -2.00 29.70 16.18
CA ASN A 295 -3.22 30.33 15.69
C ASN A 295 -2.98 31.14 14.41
N GLY A 296 -1.85 31.83 14.32
CA GLY A 296 -1.45 32.55 13.10
C GLY A 296 -1.19 31.60 11.91
N SER A 297 -0.61 30.43 12.18
CA SER A 297 -0.43 29.37 11.17
C SER A 297 -1.78 28.85 10.67
N ILE A 298 -2.75 28.66 11.57
CA ILE A 298 -4.12 28.24 11.21
C ILE A 298 -4.84 29.31 10.40
N ASP A 299 -4.71 30.58 10.79
CA ASP A 299 -5.27 31.73 10.07
C ASP A 299 -4.68 31.83 8.65
N LEU A 300 -3.38 31.55 8.48
CA LEU A 300 -2.76 31.48 7.17
C LEU A 300 -3.33 30.32 6.32
N LEU A 301 -3.43 29.11 6.91
CA LEU A 301 -3.91 27.92 6.21
C LEU A 301 -5.37 28.05 5.75
N ARG A 302 -6.27 28.56 6.60
CA ARG A 302 -7.69 28.73 6.27
C ARG A 302 -7.92 29.74 5.13
N GLU A 303 -6.98 30.66 4.91
CA GLU A 303 -7.05 31.63 3.83
C GLU A 303 -6.43 31.11 2.54
N ARG A 304 -5.27 30.47 2.65
CA ARG A 304 -4.44 30.08 1.51
C ARG A 304 -4.88 28.76 0.89
N LEU A 305 -5.19 27.72 1.68
CA LEU A 305 -5.56 26.40 1.14
C LEU A 305 -6.77 26.47 0.17
N PRO A 306 -7.91 27.10 0.52
CA PRO A 306 -9.04 27.21 -0.41
C PRO A 306 -8.73 28.02 -1.68
N SER A 307 -7.64 28.78 -1.68
CA SER A 307 -7.23 29.64 -2.80
C SER A 307 -6.29 28.95 -3.79
N LEU A 308 -5.84 27.71 -3.52
CA LEU A 308 -4.93 26.96 -4.40
C LEU A 308 -5.61 26.37 -5.64
N GLY A 309 -6.94 26.42 -5.75
CA GLY A 309 -7.68 25.92 -6.91
C GLY A 309 -7.66 24.39 -7.06
N LYS A 310 -7.42 23.67 -5.95
CA LYS A 310 -7.41 22.20 -5.88
C LYS A 310 -8.53 21.72 -4.97
N ASN A 311 -9.00 20.49 -5.17
CA ASN A 311 -9.96 19.82 -4.30
C ASN A 311 -9.24 19.29 -3.06
N ILE A 312 -8.84 20.19 -2.16
CA ILE A 312 -7.99 19.85 -1.01
C ILE A 312 -8.79 19.12 0.06
N TRP A 313 -8.18 18.08 0.64
CA TRP A 313 -8.60 17.49 1.90
C TRP A 313 -7.44 17.62 2.89
N PHE A 314 -7.58 18.50 3.87
CA PHE A 314 -6.58 18.75 4.89
C PHE A 314 -7.21 18.59 6.27
N SER A 315 -6.50 17.88 7.15
CA SER A 315 -6.84 17.80 8.57
C SER A 315 -5.57 17.64 9.39
N ALA A 316 -5.48 18.32 10.52
CA ALA A 316 -4.31 18.27 11.37
C ALA A 316 -4.72 18.45 12.84
N SER A 317 -4.09 17.69 13.74
CA SER A 317 -4.18 17.98 15.18
C SER A 317 -3.61 19.35 15.47
N CYS A 318 -4.25 20.13 16.34
CA CYS A 318 -3.75 21.45 16.76
C CYS A 318 -4.09 21.70 18.22
N SER A 319 -3.56 22.81 18.75
CA SER A 319 -3.91 23.29 20.07
C SER A 319 -5.38 23.77 20.09
N ASP A 320 -5.97 23.87 21.28
CA ASP A 320 -7.34 24.36 21.44
C ASP A 320 -7.44 25.80 20.90
N ASN A 321 -8.25 25.98 19.86
CA ASN A 321 -8.59 27.28 19.34
C ASN A 321 -9.88 27.75 20.02
N ALA A 322 -9.78 28.83 20.80
CA ALA A 322 -10.94 29.46 21.42
C ALA A 322 -11.99 29.95 20.41
N ASN A 323 -11.62 30.08 19.13
CA ASN A 323 -12.38 30.80 18.12
C ASN A 323 -13.36 29.98 17.28
N GLN A 324 -13.55 28.68 17.57
CA GLN A 324 -14.51 27.76 16.93
C GLN A 324 -14.99 28.19 15.54
N PHE A 325 -14.28 27.78 14.49
CA PHE A 325 -14.61 28.05 13.11
C PHE A 325 -15.47 26.93 12.53
N ASP A 326 -16.64 27.26 11.96
CA ASP A 326 -17.39 26.39 11.05
C ASP A 326 -18.00 27.25 9.93
N TYR A 327 -17.32 27.33 8.80
CA TYR A 327 -17.78 28.10 7.64
C TYR A 327 -17.31 27.48 6.33
N THR A 328 -17.84 27.99 5.22
CA THR A 328 -17.43 27.59 3.87
C THR A 328 -16.77 28.74 3.13
N ARG A 329 -15.67 28.47 2.42
CA ARG A 329 -14.95 29.44 1.57
C ARG A 329 -14.47 28.76 0.29
N LYS A 330 -14.82 29.30 -0.88
CA LYS A 330 -14.41 28.76 -2.19
C LYS A 330 -14.62 27.24 -2.28
N GLU A 331 -15.83 26.77 -1.94
CA GLU A 331 -16.19 25.34 -1.95
C GLU A 331 -15.42 24.47 -0.94
N HIS A 332 -14.69 25.07 -0.01
CA HIS A 332 -14.03 24.36 1.09
C HIS A 332 -14.74 24.63 2.41
N SER A 333 -15.12 23.58 3.11
CA SER A 333 -15.50 23.63 4.50
C SER A 333 -14.25 23.84 5.35
N VAL A 334 -14.22 24.91 6.14
CA VAL A 334 -13.19 25.18 7.13
C VAL A 334 -13.82 24.92 8.50
N LYS A 335 -13.25 23.97 9.23
CA LYS A 335 -13.73 23.60 10.56
C LYS A 335 -12.59 23.43 11.53
N ASP A 336 -12.79 23.87 12.76
CA ASP A 336 -12.06 23.36 13.91
C ASP A 336 -13.02 22.66 14.89
N GLY A 337 -12.46 21.88 15.80
CA GLY A 337 -13.26 21.19 16.80
C GLY A 337 -12.54 19.94 17.29
N ARG A 338 -13.18 19.23 18.22
CA ARG A 338 -12.67 17.93 18.64
C ARG A 338 -12.85 16.95 17.50
N ASP A 339 -11.78 16.26 17.15
CA ASP A 339 -11.80 15.29 16.06
C ASP A 339 -12.93 14.26 16.29
N ALA A 340 -13.97 14.28 15.45
CA ALA A 340 -15.06 13.31 15.52
C ALA A 340 -14.64 11.94 14.95
N GLN A 341 -13.63 11.94 14.07
CA GLN A 341 -13.23 10.83 13.20
C GLN A 341 -12.11 9.97 13.81
N GLY A 342 -11.32 10.50 14.75
CA GLY A 342 -10.25 9.77 15.42
C GLY A 342 -10.73 8.53 16.17
N VAL A 343 -10.33 7.35 15.70
CA VAL A 343 -10.56 6.08 16.42
C VAL A 343 -9.91 6.21 17.80
N ARG A 344 -10.70 6.02 18.89
CA ARG A 344 -10.15 6.06 20.25
C ARG A 344 -9.03 5.05 20.38
N ARG A 345 -7.80 5.51 20.61
CA ARG A 345 -6.79 4.65 21.22
C ARG A 345 -7.21 4.40 22.66
N PRO A 346 -7.32 3.14 23.12
CA PRO A 346 -7.59 2.86 24.52
C PRO A 346 -6.54 3.55 25.40
N GLY A 347 -6.97 4.43 26.30
CA GLY A 347 -6.09 5.14 27.23
C GLY A 347 -5.71 6.57 26.87
N THR A 348 -6.14 7.12 25.72
CA THR A 348 -5.96 8.56 25.42
C THR A 348 -7.24 9.35 25.72
N THR A 349 -7.20 10.19 26.75
CA THR A 349 -8.25 11.16 27.12
C THR A 349 -7.66 12.57 27.11
N PRO A 350 -8.38 13.62 26.66
CA PRO A 350 -9.47 13.70 25.66
C PRO A 350 -8.92 13.76 24.22
N ARG A 351 -9.80 13.66 23.20
CA ARG A 351 -9.40 13.87 21.79
C ARG A 351 -8.85 15.29 21.61
N PRO A 352 -7.65 15.44 21.02
CA PRO A 352 -7.11 16.76 20.72
C PRO A 352 -8.02 17.47 19.71
N TYR A 353 -7.91 18.79 19.71
CA TYR A 353 -8.54 19.61 18.69
C TYR A 353 -7.90 19.32 17.34
N SER A 354 -8.70 19.43 16.30
CA SER A 354 -8.27 19.30 14.92
C SER A 354 -8.74 20.51 14.14
N PHE A 355 -7.86 21.01 13.28
CA PHE A 355 -8.19 21.98 12.25
C PHE A 355 -8.30 21.26 10.91
N SER A 356 -9.32 21.61 10.12
CA SER A 356 -9.57 20.97 8.83
C SER A 356 -10.03 21.96 7.76
N VAL A 357 -9.57 21.71 6.53
CA VAL A 357 -10.00 22.40 5.31
C VAL A 357 -10.31 21.32 4.28
N LYS A 358 -11.59 21.12 3.97
CA LYS A 358 -12.04 20.03 3.09
C LYS A 358 -12.90 20.59 1.97
N HIS A 359 -12.54 20.28 0.73
CA HIS A 359 -13.37 20.55 -0.43
C HIS A 359 -14.70 19.81 -0.32
N GLN A 360 -15.79 20.43 -0.75
CA GLN A 360 -17.15 19.87 -0.65
C GLN A 360 -17.26 18.48 -1.28
N SER A 361 -16.58 18.24 -2.41
CA SER A 361 -16.57 16.93 -3.08
C SER A 361 -15.89 15.81 -2.29
N ARG A 362 -15.23 16.13 -1.16
CA ARG A 362 -14.41 15.21 -0.36
C ARG A 362 -14.85 15.10 1.08
N MET A 363 -15.99 15.69 1.44
CA MET A 363 -16.48 15.72 2.83
C MET A 363 -16.69 14.33 3.42
N ASP A 364 -17.15 13.40 2.58
CA ASP A 364 -17.43 12.01 2.97
C ASP A 364 -16.21 11.09 2.84
N GLU A 365 -15.07 11.59 2.34
CA GLU A 365 -13.87 10.77 2.26
C GLU A 365 -13.30 10.53 3.67
N PRO A 366 -13.24 9.26 4.13
CA PRO A 366 -12.53 8.96 5.36
C PRO A 366 -11.02 9.11 5.12
N PHE A 367 -10.27 9.25 6.21
CA PHE A 367 -8.89 8.83 6.21
C PHE A 367 -8.86 7.36 6.63
N GLU A 368 -8.66 6.44 5.68
CA GLU A 368 -8.51 5.02 6.03
C GLU A 368 -7.18 4.85 6.78
N THR A 369 -7.21 4.89 8.11
CA THR A 369 -6.04 4.53 8.92
C THR A 369 -5.93 3.03 8.97
N PHE A 370 -4.90 2.48 8.33
CA PHE A 370 -4.53 1.09 8.52
C PHE A 370 -3.78 0.96 9.85
N TYR A 371 -4.50 0.85 10.98
CA TYR A 371 -3.83 0.50 12.22
C TYR A 371 -3.50 -0.99 12.21
N PRO A 372 -2.21 -1.38 12.35
CA PRO A 372 -1.91 -2.71 12.82
C PRO A 372 -2.51 -2.79 14.22
N TYR A 373 -3.70 -3.38 14.35
CA TYR A 373 -4.26 -3.66 15.67
C TYR A 373 -3.18 -4.40 16.46
N TYR A 374 -2.56 -3.71 17.42
CA TYR A 374 -1.57 -4.29 18.35
C TYR A 374 -2.17 -5.49 19.09
N SER A 375 -3.50 -5.58 19.18
CA SER A 375 -4.21 -6.76 19.69
C SER A 375 -3.98 -8.04 18.84
N ALA A 376 -3.73 -7.92 17.53
CA ALA A 376 -3.32 -9.07 16.71
C ALA A 376 -1.88 -9.53 16.99
N PHE A 377 -1.05 -8.69 17.62
CA PHE A 377 0.31 -9.06 18.07
C PHE A 377 0.33 -9.76 19.42
N ARG A 378 -0.71 -9.61 20.26
CA ARG A 378 -0.87 -10.38 21.52
C ARG A 378 -1.72 -11.65 21.38
N ALA A 379 -2.54 -11.75 20.33
CA ALA A 379 -3.42 -12.89 20.12
C ALA A 379 -2.79 -14.07 19.33
N MET A 380 -1.49 -14.01 19.03
CA MET A 380 -0.74 -15.17 18.54
C MET A 380 0.13 -15.71 19.69
N PRO A 381 -0.03 -16.98 20.06
CA PRO A 381 0.63 -17.59 21.22
C PRO A 381 2.15 -17.67 21.09
#